data_AF-A0A7C2E6P5-F1
#
_entry.id   AF-A0A7C2E6P5-F1
#
_cell.length_a   1.000
_cell.length_b   1.000
_cell.length_c   1.000
_cell.angle_alpha   90.00
_cell.angle_beta   90.00
_cell.angle_gamma   90.00
#
_symmetry.space_group_name_H-M   'P 1'
#
loop_
_entity.id
_entity.type
_entity.pdbx_description
1 polymer ?
#
loop_
_entity_poly.entity_id
_entity_poly.type
_entity_poly.pdbx_seq_one_letter_code
_entity_poly.pdbx_strand_id
1 'polypeptide(L)'
;MGVSLRYYLYALAAAVVAYLVRELRRRRLRVNPRLPELTMDEAVELWRKGGDKDPDAALLHESLRGAPEGPVLEAAVRVAREAEQRSLRAASARQAIREAILAQATLALKLEAIRARDERARAALVVGYQPGMEELLGEGARICHASWRLLRCYARLKFDDAAPEDWFHRYVHLARPYIREKVRLAEAAIVEMDESARRFAEIYDLLLADLKKEALAAPPKKRFVRPDLPEA
;
A
#
# COMPACT_ATOMS: atom_id res chain seq x y z
N MET A 1 -31.92 39.62 23.54
CA MET A 1 -30.72 38.81 23.84
C MET A 1 -29.62 39.19 22.86
N GLY A 2 -28.75 40.13 23.21
CA GLY A 2 -27.67 40.58 22.33
C GLY A 2 -26.49 39.62 22.41
N VAL A 3 -26.22 38.87 21.34
CA VAL A 3 -25.02 38.05 21.25
C VAL A 3 -23.82 39.01 21.35
N SER A 4 -23.01 38.84 22.40
CA SER A 4 -21.89 39.73 22.70
C SER A 4 -20.93 39.79 21.51
N LEU A 5 -20.47 41.00 21.15
CA LEU A 5 -19.44 41.24 20.13
C LEU A 5 -18.20 40.33 20.28
N ARG A 6 -17.91 39.92 21.53
CA ARG A 6 -16.84 38.95 21.86
C ARG A 6 -17.07 37.57 21.23
N TYR A 7 -18.32 37.09 21.18
CA TYR A 7 -18.66 35.81 20.54
C TYR A 7 -18.38 35.81 19.04
N TYR A 8 -18.68 36.92 18.35
CA TYR A 8 -18.37 37.07 16.93
C TYR A 8 -16.87 37.10 16.68
N LEU A 9 -16.10 37.77 17.55
CA LEU A 9 -14.63 37.79 17.47
C LEU A 9 -14.03 36.40 17.69
N TYR A 10 -14.53 35.63 18.66
CA TYR A 10 -14.06 34.26 18.89
C TYR A 10 -14.43 33.31 17.74
N ALA A 11 -15.65 33.41 17.20
CA ALA A 11 -16.06 32.61 16.05
C ALA A 11 -15.23 32.94 14.80
N LEU A 12 -14.94 34.22 14.57
CA LEU A 12 -14.10 34.66 13.46
C LEU A 12 -12.66 34.17 13.63
N ALA A 13 -12.08 34.30 14.83
CA ALA A 13 -10.73 33.81 15.13
C ALA A 13 -10.64 32.29 14.94
N ALA A 14 -11.63 31.53 15.42
CA ALA A 14 -11.70 30.08 15.23
C ALA A 14 -11.80 29.71 13.74
N ALA A 15 -12.63 30.42 12.96
CA ALA A 15 -12.77 30.20 11.52
C ALA A 15 -11.46 30.53 10.75
N VAL A 16 -10.78 31.61 11.13
CA VAL A 16 -9.49 32.00 10.54
C VAL A 16 -8.40 30.98 10.88
N VAL A 17 -8.31 30.52 12.11
CA VAL A 17 -7.36 29.47 12.51
C VAL A 17 -7.66 28.16 11.78
N ALA A 18 -8.94 27.75 11.70
CA ALA A 18 -9.33 26.56 10.95
C ALA A 18 -8.99 26.68 9.45
N TYR A 19 -9.23 27.85 8.86
CA TYR A 19 -8.85 28.15 7.47
C TYR A 19 -7.34 28.11 7.28
N LEU A 20 -6.57 28.76 8.15
CA LEU A 20 -5.10 28.77 8.07
C LEU A 20 -4.50 27.39 8.28
N VAL A 21 -5.04 26.57 9.20
CA VAL A 21 -4.62 25.16 9.36
C VAL A 21 -4.95 24.36 8.11
N ARG A 22 -6.15 24.55 7.53
CA ARG A 22 -6.55 23.91 6.26
C ARG A 22 -5.65 24.33 5.10
N GLU A 23 -5.31 25.60 5.02
CA GLU A 23 -4.51 26.21 3.95
C GLU A 23 -3.02 25.85 4.10
N LEU A 24 -2.48 25.81 5.32
CA LEU A 24 -1.15 25.29 5.61
C LEU A 24 -1.07 23.78 5.35
N ARG A 25 -2.14 23.01 5.60
CA ARG A 25 -2.26 21.61 5.14
C ARG A 25 -2.21 21.55 3.62
N ARG A 26 -3.02 22.34 2.90
CA ARG A 26 -3.00 22.43 1.44
C ARG A 26 -1.61 22.80 0.89
N ARG A 27 -0.92 23.77 1.49
CA ARG A 27 0.40 24.25 1.04
C ARG A 27 1.53 23.28 1.36
N ARG A 28 1.49 22.58 2.51
CA ARG A 28 2.41 21.46 2.80
C ARG A 28 2.17 20.27 1.87
N LEU A 29 0.94 20.12 1.37
CA LEU A 29 0.46 19.09 0.46
C LEU A 29 0.22 19.66 -0.96
N ARG A 30 1.15 20.42 -1.56
CA ARG A 30 1.06 20.75 -3.00
C ARG A 30 1.15 19.45 -3.81
N VAL A 31 0.02 18.78 -3.89
CA VAL A 31 -0.32 17.58 -4.62
C VAL A 31 -0.86 18.11 -5.93
N ASN A 32 -0.07 18.02 -6.99
CA ASN A 32 -0.52 18.42 -8.33
C ASN A 32 -0.64 17.13 -9.15
N PRO A 33 -1.74 16.39 -8.98
CA PRO A 33 -1.89 15.09 -9.63
C PRO A 33 -1.84 15.29 -11.14
N ARG A 34 -1.09 14.41 -11.81
CA ARG A 34 -0.91 14.49 -13.26
C ARG A 34 -2.24 14.28 -13.99
N LEU A 35 -3.09 13.40 -13.46
CA LEU A 35 -4.38 13.00 -14.06
C LEU A 35 -5.43 12.82 -12.94
N PRO A 36 -6.02 13.90 -12.37
CA PRO A 36 -6.96 13.81 -11.25
C PRO A 36 -8.24 13.02 -11.55
N GLU A 37 -8.70 13.08 -12.80
CA GLU A 37 -9.92 12.39 -13.25
C GLU A 37 -9.67 10.93 -13.68
N LEU A 38 -8.42 10.46 -13.61
CA LEU A 38 -8.04 9.11 -14.05
C LEU A 38 -8.88 8.04 -13.35
N THR A 39 -9.44 7.12 -14.13
CA THR A 39 -10.10 5.90 -13.65
C THR A 39 -9.12 4.75 -13.54
N MET A 40 -9.46 3.69 -12.79
CA MET A 40 -8.61 2.51 -12.70
C MET A 40 -8.40 1.84 -14.07
N ASP A 41 -9.43 1.84 -14.92
CA ASP A 41 -9.34 1.23 -16.26
C ASP A 41 -8.33 1.95 -17.16
N GLU A 42 -8.36 3.29 -17.17
CA GLU A 42 -7.35 4.09 -17.88
C GLU A 42 -5.95 3.88 -17.29
N ALA A 43 -5.83 3.73 -15.95
CA ALA A 43 -4.56 3.43 -15.31
C ALA A 43 -4.01 2.06 -15.71
N VAL A 44 -4.87 1.05 -15.88
CA VAL A 44 -4.51 -0.28 -16.39
C VAL A 44 -3.99 -0.18 -17.82
N GLU A 45 -4.67 0.57 -18.69
CA GLU A 45 -4.21 0.78 -20.05
C GLU A 45 -2.85 1.48 -20.11
N LEU A 46 -2.67 2.54 -19.31
CA LEU A 46 -1.39 3.24 -19.20
C LEU A 46 -0.29 2.33 -18.67
N TRP A 47 -0.60 1.45 -17.71
CA TRP A 47 0.36 0.50 -17.17
C TRP A 47 0.75 -0.56 -18.20
N ARG A 48 -0.21 -1.09 -18.98
CA ARG A 48 0.05 -2.01 -20.11
C ARG A 48 0.93 -1.36 -21.19
N LYS A 49 0.65 -0.11 -21.54
CA LYS A 49 1.43 0.66 -22.53
C LYS A 49 2.83 1.03 -22.02
N GLY A 50 3.01 1.11 -20.70
CA GLY A 50 4.25 1.55 -20.04
C GLY A 50 5.31 0.49 -19.82
N GLY A 51 5.21 -0.65 -20.52
CA GLY A 51 5.79 -1.99 -20.32
C GLY A 51 7.05 -2.22 -19.47
N ASP A 52 7.98 -1.26 -19.35
CA ASP A 52 9.25 -1.43 -18.61
C ASP A 52 9.57 -0.31 -17.60
N LYS A 53 8.73 0.71 -17.44
CA LYS A 53 9.02 1.86 -16.56
C LYS A 53 8.34 1.76 -15.19
N ASP A 54 8.39 0.58 -14.59
CA ASP A 54 7.93 0.41 -13.21
C ASP A 54 9.05 0.75 -12.22
N PRO A 55 8.97 1.89 -11.50
CA PRO A 55 9.98 2.24 -10.52
C PRO A 55 10.02 1.26 -9.33
N ASP A 56 8.94 0.51 -9.10
CA ASP A 56 8.82 -0.38 -7.97
C ASP A 56 9.31 -1.80 -8.30
N ALA A 57 9.76 -2.07 -9.54
CA ALA A 57 10.26 -3.39 -9.96
C ALA A 57 11.47 -3.87 -9.14
N ALA A 58 12.28 -2.94 -8.63
CA ALA A 58 13.42 -3.25 -7.76
C ALA A 58 13.01 -3.88 -6.42
N LEU A 59 11.76 -3.71 -5.98
CA LEU A 59 11.23 -4.29 -4.74
C LEU A 59 10.83 -5.77 -4.88
N LEU A 60 10.80 -6.27 -6.11
CA LEU A 60 10.37 -7.62 -6.45
C LEU A 60 11.55 -8.60 -6.47
N HIS A 61 11.26 -9.86 -6.14
CA HIS A 61 12.14 -10.96 -6.49
C HIS A 61 12.32 -11.02 -8.02
N GLU A 62 13.48 -11.47 -8.49
CA GLU A 62 13.82 -11.45 -9.92
C GLU A 62 12.77 -12.16 -10.80
N SER A 63 12.29 -13.31 -10.35
CA SER A 63 11.23 -14.10 -11.00
C SER A 63 9.85 -13.43 -11.06
N LEU A 64 9.68 -12.28 -10.40
CA LEU A 64 8.45 -11.49 -10.38
C LEU A 64 8.59 -10.17 -11.15
N ARG A 65 9.78 -9.88 -11.68
CA ARG A 65 10.03 -8.69 -12.51
C ARG A 65 9.38 -8.86 -13.88
N GLY A 66 8.96 -7.74 -14.46
CA GLY A 66 8.22 -7.70 -15.72
C GLY A 66 6.74 -7.35 -15.55
N ALA A 67 6.05 -7.20 -16.67
CA ALA A 67 4.61 -6.98 -16.70
C ALA A 67 3.87 -8.31 -16.48
N PRO A 68 2.90 -8.39 -15.54
CA PRO A 68 2.07 -9.57 -15.42
C PRO A 68 1.12 -9.66 -16.62
N GLU A 69 0.87 -10.88 -17.07
CA GLU A 69 0.00 -11.18 -18.21
C GLU A 69 -1.08 -12.21 -17.84
N GLY A 70 -2.09 -12.32 -18.70
CA GLY A 70 -3.14 -13.34 -18.59
C GLY A 70 -3.90 -13.33 -17.25
N PRO A 71 -4.16 -14.50 -16.65
CA PRO A 71 -5.01 -14.63 -15.45
C PRO A 71 -4.53 -13.81 -14.24
N VAL A 72 -3.20 -13.67 -14.07
CA VAL A 72 -2.61 -12.89 -12.96
C VAL A 72 -2.98 -11.42 -13.11
N LEU A 73 -2.88 -10.87 -14.33
CA LEU A 73 -3.25 -9.50 -14.61
C LEU A 73 -4.75 -9.27 -14.40
N GLU A 74 -5.60 -10.17 -14.89
CA GLU A 74 -7.05 -10.07 -14.74
C GLU A 74 -7.48 -10.06 -13.27
N ALA A 75 -6.93 -10.96 -12.47
CA ALA A 75 -7.18 -11.01 -11.03
C ALA A 75 -6.68 -9.73 -10.33
N ALA A 76 -5.50 -9.23 -10.71
CA ALA A 76 -4.94 -8.01 -10.15
C ALA A 76 -5.79 -6.77 -10.47
N VAL A 77 -6.30 -6.68 -11.71
CA VAL A 77 -7.22 -5.62 -12.16
C VAL A 77 -8.52 -5.65 -11.37
N ARG A 78 -9.10 -6.84 -11.13
CA ARG A 78 -10.30 -6.99 -10.31
C ARG A 78 -10.09 -6.43 -8.91
N VAL A 79 -8.99 -6.81 -8.25
CA VAL A 79 -8.63 -6.30 -6.91
C VAL A 79 -8.46 -4.77 -6.93
N ALA A 80 -7.84 -4.22 -7.97
CA ALA A 80 -7.62 -2.78 -8.09
C ALA A 80 -8.93 -2.01 -8.31
N ARG A 81 -9.84 -2.52 -9.13
CA ARG A 81 -11.20 -1.96 -9.33
C ARG A 81 -12.01 -1.95 -8.04
N GLU A 82 -11.99 -3.04 -7.27
CA GLU A 82 -12.65 -3.10 -5.96
C GLU A 82 -12.09 -2.09 -4.97
N ALA A 83 -10.77 -1.85 -5.01
CA ALA A 83 -10.13 -0.83 -4.18
C ALA A 83 -10.53 0.59 -4.61
N GLU A 84 -10.62 0.87 -5.92
CA GLU A 84 -11.13 2.14 -6.44
C GLU A 84 -12.58 2.38 -5.97
N GLN A 85 -13.47 1.41 -6.18
CA GLN A 85 -14.87 1.51 -5.75
C GLN A 85 -15.00 1.80 -4.24
N ARG A 86 -14.19 1.12 -3.41
CA ARG A 86 -14.13 1.41 -1.97
C ARG A 86 -13.61 2.82 -1.68
N SER A 87 -12.61 3.28 -2.43
CA SER A 87 -12.04 4.62 -2.26
C SER A 87 -13.03 5.74 -2.57
N LEU A 88 -13.92 5.54 -3.55
CA LEU A 88 -14.96 6.51 -3.91
C LEU A 88 -15.98 6.74 -2.79
N ARG A 89 -16.16 5.74 -1.90
CA ARG A 89 -17.08 5.81 -0.75
C ARG A 89 -16.39 6.23 0.55
N ALA A 90 -15.06 6.33 0.55
CA ALA A 90 -14.28 6.62 1.73
C ALA A 90 -14.20 8.12 2.01
N ALA A 91 -14.04 8.50 3.27
CA ALA A 91 -13.80 9.88 3.67
C ALA A 91 -12.51 10.46 3.05
N SER A 92 -11.55 9.60 2.71
CA SER A 92 -10.35 9.96 1.96
C SER A 92 -9.99 8.87 0.97
N ALA A 93 -10.32 9.10 -0.31
CA ALA A 93 -9.99 8.17 -1.39
C ALA A 93 -8.50 7.81 -1.44
N ARG A 94 -7.63 8.82 -1.28
CA ARG A 94 -6.17 8.63 -1.22
C ARG A 94 -5.74 7.67 -0.11
N GLN A 95 -6.28 7.83 1.11
CA GLN A 95 -5.94 6.92 2.22
C GLN A 95 -6.48 5.51 1.98
N ALA A 96 -7.70 5.37 1.46
CA ALA A 96 -8.26 4.06 1.12
C ALA A 96 -7.40 3.31 0.08
N ILE A 97 -6.84 4.03 -0.91
CA ILE A 97 -5.91 3.44 -1.87
C ILE A 97 -4.58 3.05 -1.21
N ARG A 98 -4.02 3.87 -0.31
CA ARG A 98 -2.83 3.49 0.47
C ARG A 98 -3.06 2.23 1.30
N GLU A 99 -4.22 2.13 1.96
CA GLU A 99 -4.59 0.95 2.73
C GLU A 99 -4.66 -0.30 1.86
N ALA A 100 -5.24 -0.18 0.65
CA ALA A 100 -5.29 -1.28 -0.31
C ALA A 100 -3.88 -1.68 -0.79
N ILE A 101 -3.01 -0.72 -1.10
CA ILE A 101 -1.60 -0.97 -1.46
C ILE A 101 -0.89 -1.75 -0.35
N LEU A 102 -0.97 -1.27 0.90
CA LEU A 102 -0.32 -1.91 2.05
C LEU A 102 -0.90 -3.30 2.33
N ALA A 103 -2.22 -3.48 2.19
CA ALA A 103 -2.86 -4.78 2.37
C ALA A 103 -2.35 -5.81 1.35
N GLN A 104 -2.32 -5.44 0.06
CA GLN A 104 -1.85 -6.32 -1.01
C GLN A 104 -0.34 -6.62 -0.88
N ALA A 105 0.48 -5.63 -0.56
CA ALA A 105 1.91 -5.86 -0.34
C ALA A 105 2.17 -6.77 0.88
N THR A 106 1.45 -6.57 1.98
CA THR A 106 1.55 -7.43 3.18
C THR A 106 1.16 -8.86 2.86
N LEU A 107 0.07 -9.05 2.11
CA LEU A 107 -0.38 -10.37 1.70
C LEU A 107 0.65 -11.04 0.79
N ALA A 108 1.19 -10.32 -0.19
CA ALA A 108 2.25 -10.82 -1.07
C ALA A 108 3.47 -11.32 -0.27
N LEU A 109 3.96 -10.50 0.67
CA LEU A 109 5.11 -10.85 1.52
C LEU A 109 4.82 -12.06 2.42
N LYS A 110 3.60 -12.20 2.93
CA LYS A 110 3.18 -13.37 3.72
C LYS A 110 3.16 -14.63 2.87
N LEU A 111 2.57 -14.57 1.67
CA LEU A 111 2.51 -15.70 0.75
C LEU A 111 3.91 -16.12 0.30
N GLU A 112 4.83 -15.18 0.03
CA GLU A 112 6.24 -15.49 -0.23
C GLU A 112 6.89 -16.21 0.95
N ALA A 113 6.70 -15.71 2.17
CA ALA A 113 7.31 -16.27 3.37
C ALA A 113 6.77 -17.67 3.71
N ILE A 114 5.48 -17.92 3.46
CA ILE A 114 4.83 -19.23 3.62
C ILE A 114 5.30 -20.20 2.54
N ARG A 115 5.36 -19.75 1.27
CA ARG A 115 5.81 -20.59 0.16
C ARG A 115 7.23 -21.11 0.36
N ALA A 116 8.10 -20.33 0.98
CA ALA A 116 9.46 -20.74 1.30
C ALA A 116 9.56 -21.85 2.37
N ARG A 117 8.45 -22.26 3.00
CA ARG A 117 8.38 -23.34 3.98
C ARG A 117 8.16 -24.69 3.32
N ASP A 118 8.45 -25.75 4.07
CA ASP A 118 8.16 -27.10 3.61
C ASP A 118 6.65 -27.40 3.57
N GLU A 119 6.28 -28.54 2.97
CA GLU A 119 4.89 -28.92 2.79
C GLU A 119 4.11 -29.02 4.10
N ARG A 120 4.75 -29.52 5.16
CA ARG A 120 4.14 -29.71 6.47
C ARG A 120 3.82 -28.36 7.11
N ALA A 121 4.77 -27.44 7.08
CA ALA A 121 4.60 -26.09 7.58
C ALA A 121 3.54 -25.32 6.77
N ARG A 122 3.51 -25.46 5.45
CA ARG A 122 2.47 -24.87 4.60
C ARG A 122 1.07 -25.36 4.98
N ALA A 123 0.92 -26.67 5.17
CA ALA A 123 -0.33 -27.28 5.60
C ALA A 123 -0.80 -26.79 6.99
N ALA A 124 0.15 -26.53 7.90
CA ALA A 124 -0.13 -25.98 9.22
C ALA A 124 -0.52 -24.49 9.19
N LEU A 125 0.15 -23.70 8.34
CA LEU A 125 0.01 -22.25 8.28
C LEU A 125 -1.20 -21.77 7.47
N VAL A 126 -1.67 -22.56 6.51
CA VAL A 126 -2.72 -22.19 5.56
C VAL A 126 -3.93 -23.09 5.73
N VAL A 127 -5.03 -22.50 6.20
CA VAL A 127 -6.32 -23.19 6.34
C VAL A 127 -6.78 -23.70 4.97
N GLY A 128 -7.06 -25.00 4.88
CA GLY A 128 -7.54 -25.64 3.65
C GLY A 128 -6.44 -25.99 2.63
N TYR A 129 -5.17 -25.85 3.00
CA TYR A 129 -4.06 -26.26 2.15
C TYR A 129 -4.05 -27.78 1.93
N GLN A 130 -3.89 -28.19 0.68
CA GLN A 130 -3.69 -29.59 0.29
C GLN A 130 -2.32 -29.77 -0.38
N PRO A 131 -1.74 -30.98 -0.30
CA PRO A 131 -0.47 -31.28 -0.95
C PRO A 131 -0.45 -30.86 -2.42
N GLY A 132 0.61 -30.13 -2.83
CA GLY A 132 0.78 -29.66 -4.20
C GLY A 132 0.18 -28.29 -4.51
N MET A 133 -0.42 -27.60 -3.54
CA MET A 133 -0.93 -26.23 -3.72
C MET A 133 0.15 -25.13 -3.69
N GLU A 134 1.44 -25.48 -3.70
CA GLU A 134 2.54 -24.50 -3.67
C GLU A 134 2.46 -23.51 -4.85
N GLU A 135 2.11 -23.99 -6.04
CA GLU A 135 1.96 -23.16 -7.23
C GLU A 135 0.85 -22.12 -7.07
N LEU A 136 -0.24 -22.47 -6.39
CA LEU A 136 -1.34 -21.55 -6.08
C LEU A 136 -0.91 -20.47 -5.08
N LEU A 137 -0.06 -20.79 -4.11
CA LEU A 137 0.55 -19.78 -3.22
C LEU A 137 1.44 -18.83 -4.01
N GLY A 138 2.22 -19.37 -4.95
CA GLY A 138 3.05 -18.59 -5.88
C GLY A 138 2.23 -17.68 -6.79
N GLU A 139 1.12 -18.17 -7.33
CA GLU A 139 0.19 -17.39 -8.14
C GLU A 139 -0.51 -16.31 -7.32
N GLY A 140 -0.98 -16.64 -6.11
CA GLY A 140 -1.54 -15.67 -5.18
C GLY A 140 -0.56 -14.54 -4.86
N ALA A 141 0.72 -14.88 -4.62
CA ALA A 141 1.76 -13.87 -4.41
C ALA A 141 1.96 -12.98 -5.65
N ARG A 142 2.00 -13.56 -6.85
CA ARG A 142 2.08 -12.81 -8.12
C ARG A 142 0.90 -11.86 -8.30
N ILE A 143 -0.32 -12.31 -8.03
CA ILE A 143 -1.53 -11.48 -8.09
C ILE A 143 -1.41 -10.31 -7.12
N CYS A 144 -1.06 -10.57 -5.86
CA CYS A 144 -0.92 -9.52 -4.85
C CYS A 144 0.16 -8.50 -5.24
N HIS A 145 1.27 -8.96 -5.81
CA HIS A 145 2.33 -8.08 -6.34
C HIS A 145 1.86 -7.20 -7.49
N ALA A 146 1.21 -7.79 -8.47
CA ALA A 146 0.60 -7.07 -9.58
C ALA A 146 -0.43 -6.04 -9.08
N SER A 147 -1.27 -6.40 -8.10
CA SER A 147 -2.29 -5.51 -7.54
C SER A 147 -1.70 -4.28 -6.88
N TRP A 148 -0.72 -4.42 -5.98
CA TRP A 148 -0.17 -3.24 -5.31
C TRP A 148 0.61 -2.35 -6.29
N ARG A 149 1.28 -2.92 -7.30
CA ARG A 149 1.99 -2.16 -8.35
C ARG A 149 1.02 -1.32 -9.17
N LEU A 150 -0.07 -1.94 -9.62
CA LEU A 150 -1.13 -1.24 -10.34
C LEU A 150 -1.75 -0.12 -9.50
N LEU A 151 -2.07 -0.40 -8.23
CA LEU A 151 -2.60 0.60 -7.31
C LEU A 151 -1.62 1.75 -7.05
N ARG A 152 -0.31 1.49 -6.99
CA ARG A 152 0.72 2.52 -6.87
C ARG A 152 0.82 3.35 -8.15
N CYS A 153 0.75 2.73 -9.32
CA CYS A 153 0.69 3.45 -10.60
C CYS A 153 -0.51 4.42 -10.62
N TYR A 154 -1.70 3.92 -10.26
CA TYR A 154 -2.91 4.72 -10.12
C TYR A 154 -2.74 5.86 -9.12
N ALA A 155 -2.25 5.57 -7.91
CA ALA A 155 -2.06 6.56 -6.85
C ALA A 155 -1.09 7.68 -7.25
N ARG A 156 -0.05 7.33 -8.01
CA ARG A 156 0.96 8.26 -8.53
C ARG A 156 0.43 9.21 -9.58
N LEU A 157 -0.46 8.72 -10.44
CA LEU A 157 -1.05 9.54 -11.51
C LEU A 157 -2.23 10.38 -11.00
N LYS A 158 -3.11 9.78 -10.20
CA LYS A 158 -4.36 10.40 -9.73
C LYS A 158 -4.22 11.26 -8.49
N PHE A 159 -3.32 10.91 -7.57
CA PHE A 159 -3.21 11.59 -6.28
C PHE A 159 -1.83 12.19 -6.02
N ASP A 160 -0.93 12.19 -7.01
CA ASP A 160 0.50 12.55 -6.84
C ASP A 160 1.13 11.92 -5.59
N ASP A 161 0.69 10.72 -5.26
CA ASP A 161 1.17 9.92 -4.13
C ASP A 161 2.08 8.81 -4.67
N ALA A 162 2.50 7.84 -3.85
CA ALA A 162 3.19 6.66 -4.35
C ALA A 162 4.46 6.94 -5.20
N ALA A 163 5.26 7.95 -4.82
CA ALA A 163 6.50 8.28 -5.54
C ALA A 163 7.58 7.19 -5.36
N PRO A 164 8.60 7.13 -6.23
CA PRO A 164 9.77 6.29 -5.98
C PRO A 164 10.45 6.66 -4.65
N GLU A 165 10.87 5.64 -3.89
CA GLU A 165 11.47 5.77 -2.55
C GLU A 165 10.64 6.61 -1.57
N ASP A 166 9.38 6.27 -1.45
CA ASP A 166 8.42 6.90 -0.55
C ASP A 166 8.11 6.02 0.68
N TRP A 167 7.01 6.35 1.36
CA TRP A 167 6.48 5.62 2.51
C TRP A 167 6.31 4.12 2.26
N PHE A 168 6.01 3.71 1.02
CA PHE A 168 5.82 2.31 0.68
C PHE A 168 7.13 1.54 0.63
N HIS A 169 8.18 2.14 0.07
CA HIS A 169 9.50 1.51 0.01
C HIS A 169 10.05 1.25 1.41
N ARG A 170 9.93 2.25 2.30
CA ARG A 170 10.26 2.10 3.72
C ARG A 170 9.42 1.01 4.37
N TYR A 171 8.11 0.99 4.11
CA TYR A 171 7.23 -0.07 4.61
C TYR A 171 7.70 -1.46 4.17
N VAL A 172 7.86 -1.70 2.88
CA VAL A 172 8.23 -3.03 2.35
C VAL A 172 9.60 -3.47 2.86
N HIS A 173 10.57 -2.56 2.94
CA HIS A 173 11.91 -2.87 3.44
C HIS A 173 11.90 -3.36 4.89
N LEU A 174 11.10 -2.71 5.76
CA LEU A 174 10.99 -3.08 7.17
C LEU A 174 10.02 -4.25 7.40
N ALA A 175 8.91 -4.31 6.67
CA ALA A 175 7.88 -5.33 6.83
C ALA A 175 8.37 -6.71 6.38
N ARG A 176 9.20 -6.79 5.34
CA ARG A 176 9.68 -8.06 4.77
C ARG A 176 10.39 -8.96 5.79
N PRO A 177 11.42 -8.51 6.54
CA PRO A 177 12.04 -9.34 7.57
C PRO A 177 11.08 -9.66 8.72
N TYR A 178 10.25 -8.71 9.14
CA TYR A 178 9.27 -8.92 10.22
C TYR A 178 8.23 -9.99 9.86
N ILE A 179 7.73 -9.98 8.63
CA ILE A 179 6.78 -10.98 8.14
C ILE A 179 7.45 -12.36 8.04
N ARG A 180 8.69 -12.44 7.56
CA ARG A 180 9.43 -13.71 7.49
C ARG A 180 9.60 -14.33 8.87
N GLU A 181 9.97 -13.52 9.84
CA GLU A 181 10.16 -13.97 11.22
C GLU A 181 8.84 -14.33 11.89
N LYS A 182 7.79 -13.53 11.66
CA LYS A 182 6.44 -13.87 12.12
C LYS A 182 5.98 -15.22 11.59
N VAL A 183 6.17 -15.51 10.30
CA VAL A 183 5.78 -16.79 9.70
C VAL A 183 6.58 -17.94 10.32
N ARG A 184 7.89 -17.76 10.57
CA ARG A 184 8.73 -18.73 11.28
C ARG A 184 8.21 -19.01 12.70
N LEU A 185 7.82 -17.97 13.43
CA LEU A 185 7.29 -18.10 14.79
C LEU A 185 5.90 -18.73 14.81
N ALA A 186 5.04 -18.42 13.84
CA ALA A 186 3.74 -19.05 13.69
C ALA A 186 3.87 -20.54 13.38
N GLU A 187 4.85 -20.91 12.54
CA GLU A 187 5.20 -22.31 12.26
C GLU A 187 5.61 -23.02 13.55
N ALA A 188 6.57 -22.48 14.32
CA ALA A 188 7.00 -23.07 15.60
C ALA A 188 5.84 -23.18 16.61
N ALA A 189 4.99 -22.15 16.70
CA ALA A 189 3.83 -22.16 17.58
C ALA A 189 2.81 -23.27 17.24
N ILE A 190 2.64 -23.61 15.96
CA ILE A 190 1.64 -24.61 15.53
C ILE A 190 2.26 -26.01 15.47
N VAL A 191 3.45 -26.13 14.88
CA VAL A 191 4.10 -27.41 14.59
C VAL A 191 4.84 -27.95 15.81
N GLU A 192 5.51 -27.09 16.56
CA GLU A 192 6.30 -27.43 17.76
C GLU A 192 5.52 -27.17 19.06
N MET A 193 4.32 -26.57 18.96
CA MET A 193 3.47 -26.16 20.10
C MET A 193 4.19 -25.19 21.05
N ASP A 194 5.07 -24.33 20.52
CA ASP A 194 5.82 -23.34 21.31
C ASP A 194 4.96 -22.10 21.66
N GLU A 195 4.46 -22.06 22.90
CA GLU A 195 3.70 -20.93 23.46
C GLU A 195 4.51 -19.62 23.59
N SER A 196 5.84 -19.70 23.62
CA SER A 196 6.69 -18.50 23.58
C SER A 196 6.73 -17.95 22.15
N ALA A 197 6.87 -18.82 21.15
CA ALA A 197 6.82 -18.42 19.74
C ALA A 197 5.49 -17.76 19.37
N ARG A 198 4.37 -18.26 19.93
CA ARG A 198 3.04 -17.65 19.77
C ARG A 198 3.01 -16.20 20.25
N ARG A 199 3.50 -15.95 21.47
CA ARG A 199 3.57 -14.60 22.05
C ARG A 199 4.46 -13.66 21.24
N PHE A 200 5.60 -14.16 20.74
CA PHE A 200 6.46 -13.35 19.86
C PHE A 200 5.77 -13.04 18.51
N ALA A 201 5.02 -13.98 17.93
CA ALA A 201 4.26 -13.73 16.71
C ALA A 201 3.22 -12.61 16.88
N GLU A 202 2.59 -12.51 18.06
CA GLU A 202 1.67 -11.42 18.41
C GLU A 202 2.39 -10.06 18.52
N ILE A 203 3.62 -10.03 19.05
CA ILE A 203 4.45 -8.81 19.07
C ILE A 203 4.74 -8.34 17.64
N TYR A 204 5.06 -9.24 16.72
CA TYR A 204 5.24 -8.88 15.31
C TYR A 204 3.97 -8.35 14.65
N ASP A 205 2.79 -8.81 15.06
CA ASP A 205 1.53 -8.22 14.60
C ASP A 205 1.36 -6.77 15.04
N LEU A 206 1.74 -6.45 16.29
CA LEU A 206 1.74 -5.08 16.78
C LEU A 206 2.74 -4.20 16.02
N LEU A 207 3.97 -4.68 15.82
CA LEU A 207 5.00 -3.96 15.06
C LEU A 207 4.58 -3.69 13.61
N LEU A 208 3.97 -4.67 12.94
CA LEU A 208 3.46 -4.50 11.58
C LEU A 208 2.26 -3.54 11.54
N ALA A 209 1.40 -3.55 12.55
CA ALA A 209 0.29 -2.61 12.66
C ALA A 209 0.78 -1.17 12.83
N ASP A 210 1.81 -0.95 13.65
CA ASP A 210 2.40 0.38 13.85
C ASP A 210 3.14 0.85 12.60
N LEU A 211 3.91 -0.02 11.95
CA LEU A 211 4.55 0.29 10.67
C LEU A 211 3.52 0.67 9.58
N LYS A 212 2.36 0.01 9.57
CA LYS A 212 1.25 0.37 8.68
C LYS A 212 0.68 1.76 9.04
N LYS A 213 0.47 2.06 10.32
CA LYS A 213 0.00 3.39 10.76
C LYS A 213 0.98 4.49 10.34
N GLU A 214 2.28 4.27 10.52
CA GLU A 214 3.31 5.22 10.08
C GLU A 214 3.27 5.47 8.58
N ALA A 215 3.17 4.39 7.78
CA ALA A 215 3.09 4.48 6.32
C ALA A 215 1.85 5.26 5.86
N LEU A 216 0.69 5.04 6.50
CA LEU A 216 -0.55 5.77 6.21
C LEU A 216 -0.45 7.25 6.62
N ALA A 217 0.20 7.55 7.75
CA ALA A 217 0.39 8.91 8.23
C ALA A 217 1.46 9.71 7.46
N ALA A 218 2.31 9.03 6.69
CA ALA A 218 3.42 9.67 5.99
C ALA A 218 2.96 10.76 5.01
N PRO A 219 3.60 11.95 5.01
CA PRO A 219 3.26 12.99 4.05
C PRO A 219 3.57 12.52 2.61
N PRO A 220 2.86 13.03 1.58
CA PRO A 220 3.27 12.86 0.19
C PRO A 220 4.68 13.39 0.00
N LYS A 221 5.51 12.66 -0.75
CA LYS A 221 6.87 13.10 -1.09
C LYS A 221 6.75 14.32 -2.01
N LYS A 222 7.28 15.47 -1.58
CA LYS A 222 7.31 16.68 -2.43
C LYS A 222 8.19 16.40 -3.65
N ARG A 223 7.63 16.43 -4.85
CA ARG A 223 8.43 16.54 -6.06
C ARG A 223 9.01 17.96 -6.09
N PHE A 224 10.32 18.07 -6.18
CA PHE A 224 10.91 19.34 -6.58
C PHE A 224 10.40 19.63 -7.99
N VAL A 225 9.66 20.72 -8.16
CA VAL A 225 9.32 21.23 -9.48
C VAL A 225 10.66 21.58 -10.13
N ARG A 226 10.98 20.95 -11.28
CA ARG A 226 12.16 21.34 -12.07
C ARG A 226 12.00 22.84 -12.34
N PRO A 227 13.01 23.69 -12.08
CA PRO A 227 12.91 25.10 -12.45
C PRO A 227 12.55 25.18 -13.92
N ASP A 228 11.63 26.08 -14.30
CA ASP A 228 11.40 26.43 -15.69
C ASP A 228 12.70 27.05 -16.20
N LEU A 229 13.58 26.22 -16.76
CA LEU A 229 14.75 26.69 -17.48
C LEU A 229 14.23 27.18 -18.83
N PRO A 230 14.58 28.41 -19.25
CA PRO A 230 14.22 28.88 -20.59
C PRO A 230 14.76 27.87 -21.62
N GLU A 231 13.90 27.49 -22.57
CA GLU A 231 14.29 26.63 -23.69
C GLU A 231 15.48 27.29 -24.40
N ALA A 232 16.58 26.54 -24.53
CA ALA A 232 17.79 26.96 -25.22
C ALA A 232 17.66 26.72 -26.73
#